data_AF-W7JP20-F1
#
_entry.id   AF-W7JP20-F1
#
_cell.length_a   1.000
_cell.length_b   1.000
_cell.length_c   1.000
_cell.angle_alpha   90.00
_cell.angle_beta   90.00
_cell.angle_gamma   90.00
#
_symmetry.space_group_name_H-M   'P 1'
#
loop_
_entity.id
_entity.type
_entity.pdbx_description
1 polymer ?
#
loop_
_entity_poly.entity_id
_entity_poly.type
_entity_poly.pdbx_seq_one_letter_code
_entity_poly.pdbx_strand_id
1 'polypeptide(L)'
;MEQVNIDQMNAEKAKGDGANFKVQVDDINNIDKEFSDLQKLKMMNEGAEIQMNQGGNVDSHEQEQEEINNRSIFVGNVDYSTQPEELQSLFSECGLINRVTILVNKNTGHSKGYAYIEFADASS
;
A
#
# COMPACT_ATOMS: atom_id res chain seq x y z
N MET A 1 49.74 12.71 26.76
CA MET A 1 48.70 11.74 27.11
C MET A 1 47.39 12.39 26.77
N GLU A 2 46.75 11.96 25.70
CA GLU A 2 45.33 12.25 25.48
C GLU A 2 44.76 11.02 24.80
N GLN A 3 44.14 10.16 25.61
CA GLN A 3 43.47 8.96 25.12
C GLN A 3 42.15 9.40 24.50
N VAL A 4 42.00 9.15 23.20
CA VAL A 4 40.73 9.30 22.50
C VAL A 4 39.87 8.09 22.89
N ASN A 5 38.82 8.33 23.69
CA ASN A 5 37.82 7.32 24.05
C ASN A 5 36.92 7.00 22.84
N ILE A 6 36.81 5.73 22.48
CA ILE A 6 36.11 5.22 21.28
C ILE A 6 34.68 4.73 21.60
N ASP A 7 34.11 5.05 22.78
CA ASP A 7 32.91 4.37 23.29
C ASP A 7 31.58 5.16 23.34
N GLN A 8 31.36 6.23 22.56
CA GLN A 8 30.07 6.94 22.61
C GLN A 8 29.58 7.49 21.25
N MET A 9 29.12 6.62 20.34
CA MET A 9 28.16 7.02 19.28
C MET A 9 27.17 5.90 18.90
N ASN A 10 26.90 4.96 19.80
CA ASN A 10 25.87 3.94 19.60
C ASN A 10 24.85 4.02 20.73
N ALA A 11 23.76 4.77 20.52
CA ALA A 11 22.46 4.56 21.15
C ALA A 11 21.51 5.72 20.81
N GLU A 12 20.61 5.50 19.84
CA GLU A 12 19.25 6.06 19.78
C GLU A 12 18.64 5.51 18.48
N LYS A 13 17.58 4.71 18.43
CA LYS A 13 16.71 4.15 19.45
C LYS A 13 15.94 3.02 18.74
N ALA A 14 16.46 1.80 18.81
CA ALA A 14 15.69 0.61 18.46
C ALA A 14 14.57 0.45 19.51
N LYS A 15 13.35 0.85 19.14
CA LYS A 15 12.14 0.42 19.86
C LYS A 15 10.97 0.31 18.88
N GLY A 16 11.04 -0.69 18.02
CA GLY A 16 9.86 -1.31 17.43
C GLY A 16 9.55 -2.54 18.27
N ASP A 17 8.52 -2.45 19.11
CA ASP A 17 8.01 -3.60 19.83
C ASP A 17 7.67 -4.69 18.80
N GLY A 18 8.30 -5.86 18.93
CA GLY A 18 7.97 -7.04 18.13
C GLY A 18 6.56 -7.50 18.50
N ALA A 19 5.56 -6.82 17.96
CA ALA A 19 4.18 -7.26 18.00
C ALA A 19 4.13 -8.61 17.29
N ASN A 20 3.72 -9.63 18.03
CA ASN A 20 3.48 -10.97 17.53
C ASN A 20 2.32 -10.89 16.52
N PHE A 21 2.66 -10.59 15.26
CA PHE A 21 1.70 -10.25 14.23
C PHE A 21 1.13 -11.54 13.63
N LYS A 22 0.18 -12.12 14.35
CA LYS A 22 -0.60 -13.25 13.84
C LYS A 22 -1.71 -12.70 12.97
N VAL A 23 -1.40 -12.47 11.68
CA VAL A 23 -2.41 -12.09 10.68
C VAL A 23 -3.45 -13.20 10.60
N GLN A 24 -4.71 -12.90 10.91
CA GLN A 24 -5.80 -13.82 10.65
C GLN A 24 -6.29 -13.63 9.21
N VAL A 25 -6.77 -14.72 8.59
CA VAL A 25 -7.38 -14.67 7.25
C VAL A 25 -8.52 -13.66 7.17
N ASP A 26 -9.26 -13.47 8.26
CA ASP A 26 -10.32 -12.45 8.35
C ASP A 26 -9.77 -11.02 8.27
N ASP A 27 -8.56 -10.77 8.79
CA ASP A 27 -7.91 -9.46 8.69
C ASP A 27 -7.54 -9.16 7.23
N ILE A 28 -7.01 -10.15 6.50
CA ILE A 28 -6.65 -10.02 5.08
C ILE A 28 -7.90 -9.71 4.25
N ASN A 29 -8.98 -10.47 4.44
CA ASN A 29 -10.24 -10.24 3.72
C ASN A 29 -10.82 -8.83 3.97
N ASN A 30 -10.69 -8.34 5.20
CA ASN A 30 -11.13 -6.99 5.54
C ASN A 30 -10.26 -5.90 4.89
N ILE A 31 -8.95 -6.16 4.77
CA ILE A 31 -7.98 -5.26 4.11
C ILE A 31 -8.24 -5.20 2.61
N ASP A 32 -8.46 -6.35 1.96
CA ASP A 32 -8.80 -6.43 0.53
C ASP A 32 -10.08 -5.66 0.22
N LYS A 33 -11.10 -5.80 1.07
CA LYS A 33 -12.34 -5.03 0.94
C LYS A 33 -12.08 -3.52 1.09
N GLU A 34 -11.31 -3.10 2.09
CA GLU A 34 -10.97 -1.69 2.30
C GLU A 34 -10.20 -1.12 1.11
N PHE A 35 -9.28 -1.88 0.53
CA PHE A 35 -8.51 -1.47 -0.65
C PHE A 35 -9.40 -1.34 -1.90
N SER A 36 -10.30 -2.29 -2.15
CA SER A 36 -11.26 -2.21 -3.25
C SER A 36 -12.19 -1.00 -3.10
N ASP A 37 -12.67 -0.72 -1.89
CA ASP A 37 -13.50 0.45 -1.60
C ASP A 37 -12.73 1.76 -1.84
N LEU A 38 -11.43 1.81 -1.49
CA LEU A 38 -10.57 2.97 -1.76
C LEU A 38 -10.30 3.17 -3.25
N GLN A 39 -10.10 2.11 -4.02
CA GLN A 39 -9.96 2.20 -5.47
C GLN A 39 -11.22 2.75 -6.13
N LYS A 40 -12.40 2.21 -5.77
CA LYS A 40 -13.70 2.71 -6.26
C LYS A 40 -13.92 4.18 -5.94
N LEU A 41 -13.59 4.59 -4.71
CA LEU A 41 -13.74 5.98 -4.29
C LEU A 41 -12.80 6.90 -5.07
N LYS A 42 -11.57 6.45 -5.35
CA LYS A 42 -10.60 7.21 -6.13
C LYS A 42 -11.04 7.34 -7.59
N MET A 43 -11.55 6.27 -8.21
CA MET A 43 -12.14 6.31 -9.55
C MET A 43 -13.35 7.24 -9.62
N MET A 44 -14.20 7.25 -8.58
CA MET A 44 -15.36 8.17 -8.52
C MET A 44 -14.94 9.64 -8.41
N ASN A 45 -13.82 9.93 -7.73
CA ASN A 45 -13.31 11.29 -7.55
C ASN A 45 -12.45 11.76 -8.74
N GLU A 46 -11.73 10.86 -9.40
CA GLU A 46 -10.97 11.12 -10.64
C GLU A 46 -11.90 11.15 -11.87
N GLY A 47 -13.08 10.54 -11.79
CA GLY A 47 -14.08 10.39 -12.86
C GLY A 47 -15.28 11.34 -12.81
N ALA A 48 -15.12 12.58 -12.33
CA ALA A 48 -16.20 13.58 -12.31
C ALA A 48 -16.72 14.06 -13.69
N GLU A 49 -16.51 13.28 -14.78
CA GLU A 49 -17.13 13.48 -16.09
C GLU A 49 -17.64 12.18 -16.77
N ILE A 50 -18.13 11.18 -16.03
CA ILE A 50 -19.12 10.25 -16.64
C ILE A 50 -20.50 10.61 -16.10
N GLN A 51 -21.08 11.55 -16.82
CA GLN A 51 -22.39 12.13 -16.61
C GLN A 51 -23.46 11.03 -16.51
N MET A 52 -24.29 11.18 -15.47
CA MET A 52 -25.52 10.43 -15.23
C MET A 52 -26.51 10.60 -16.40
N ASN A 53 -26.30 9.95 -17.55
CA ASN A 53 -27.34 9.78 -18.57
C ASN A 53 -26.94 8.78 -19.67
N GLN A 54 -27.19 7.49 -19.45
CA GLN A 54 -27.75 6.52 -20.43
C GLN A 54 -27.43 5.08 -20.02
N GLY A 55 -28.43 4.20 -20.15
CA GLY A 55 -28.30 2.77 -19.86
C GLY A 55 -27.43 2.02 -20.87
N GLY A 56 -26.11 2.02 -20.65
CA GLY A 56 -25.16 1.22 -21.41
C GLY A 56 -23.86 0.98 -20.64
N ASN A 57 -23.47 -0.30 -20.54
CA ASN A 57 -22.19 -0.85 -20.06
C ASN A 57 -21.76 -0.58 -18.61
N VAL A 58 -22.30 -1.39 -17.69
CA VAL A 58 -21.68 -1.72 -16.39
C VAL A 58 -20.45 -2.65 -16.51
N ASP A 59 -20.27 -3.30 -17.66
CA ASP A 59 -19.22 -4.31 -17.92
C ASP A 59 -17.79 -3.71 -17.94
N SER A 60 -17.63 -2.48 -18.46
CA SER A 60 -16.30 -1.91 -18.72
C SER A 60 -15.56 -1.43 -17.46
N HIS A 61 -16.29 -1.03 -16.42
CA HIS A 61 -15.67 -0.60 -15.15
C HIS A 61 -15.24 -1.78 -14.28
N GLU A 62 -15.95 -2.91 -14.37
CA GLU A 62 -15.60 -4.12 -13.63
C GLU A 62 -14.34 -4.76 -14.22
N GLN A 63 -14.22 -4.77 -15.56
CA GLN A 63 -13.03 -5.26 -16.26
C GLN A 63 -11.76 -4.47 -15.91
N GLU A 64 -11.82 -3.13 -15.90
CA GLU A 64 -10.66 -2.30 -15.54
C GLU A 64 -10.25 -2.51 -14.08
N GLN A 65 -11.24 -2.67 -13.18
CA GLN A 65 -11.00 -2.95 -11.77
C GLN A 65 -10.36 -4.34 -11.55
N GLU A 66 -10.78 -5.35 -12.31
CA GLU A 66 -10.17 -6.69 -12.30
C GLU A 66 -8.74 -6.67 -12.85
N GLU A 67 -8.49 -5.94 -13.93
CA GLU A 67 -7.14 -5.75 -14.50
C GLU A 67 -6.20 -5.04 -13.52
N ILE A 68 -6.69 -4.02 -12.80
CA ILE A 68 -5.89 -3.37 -11.74
C ILE A 68 -5.63 -4.36 -10.60
N ASN A 69 -6.62 -5.14 -10.18
CA ASN A 69 -6.45 -6.14 -9.12
C ASN A 69 -5.45 -7.24 -9.53
N ASN A 70 -5.50 -7.72 -10.78
CA ASN A 70 -4.57 -8.71 -11.30
C ASN A 70 -3.13 -8.19 -11.39
N ARG A 71 -2.96 -6.87 -11.57
CA ARG A 71 -1.65 -6.20 -11.59
C ARG A 71 -1.22 -5.66 -10.23
N SER A 72 -2.04 -5.86 -9.20
CA SER A 72 -1.77 -5.35 -7.85
C SER A 72 -1.33 -6.47 -6.92
N ILE A 73 -0.30 -6.21 -6.13
CA ILE A 73 0.17 -7.11 -5.08
C ILE A 73 -0.13 -6.54 -3.70
N PHE A 74 -0.41 -7.43 -2.75
CA PHE A 74 -0.48 -7.11 -1.32
C PHE A 74 0.88 -7.30 -0.66
N VAL A 75 1.31 -6.29 0.08
CA VAL A 75 2.55 -6.29 0.87
C VAL A 75 2.19 -6.12 2.33
N GLY A 76 2.42 -7.17 3.13
CA GLY A 76 2.27 -7.12 4.58
C GLY A 76 3.57 -6.80 5.31
N ASN A 77 3.45 -6.47 6.61
CA ASN A 77 4.57 -6.17 7.49
C ASN A 77 5.44 -5.00 6.99
N VAL A 78 4.79 -3.99 6.42
CA VAL A 78 5.42 -2.72 6.04
C VAL A 78 5.67 -1.91 7.30
N ASP A 79 6.84 -1.30 7.44
CA ASP A 79 7.15 -0.48 8.61
C ASP A 79 6.25 0.76 8.64
N TYR A 80 5.91 1.23 9.85
CA TYR A 80 5.06 2.41 10.02
C TYR A 80 5.71 3.70 9.51
N SER A 81 7.05 3.76 9.45
CA SER A 81 7.77 4.90 8.88
C SER A 81 7.96 4.82 7.36
N THR A 82 7.69 3.66 6.75
CA THR A 82 7.91 3.45 5.31
C THR A 82 7.09 4.41 4.47
N GLN A 83 7.75 5.08 3.54
CA GLN A 83 7.15 5.98 2.57
C GLN A 83 6.84 5.26 1.25
N PRO A 84 5.85 5.72 0.47
CA PRO A 84 5.51 5.11 -0.81
C PRO A 84 6.68 5.12 -1.80
N GLU A 85 7.56 6.13 -1.74
CA GLU A 85 8.77 6.21 -2.58
C GLU A 85 9.78 5.09 -2.27
N GLU A 86 9.89 4.68 -1.01
CA GLU A 86 10.77 3.59 -0.60
C GLU A 86 10.26 2.25 -1.15
N LEU A 87 8.94 2.01 -1.04
CA LEU A 87 8.31 0.83 -1.64
C LEU A 87 8.45 0.87 -3.17
N GLN A 88 8.26 2.02 -3.79
CA GLN A 88 8.43 2.15 -5.23
C GLN A 88 9.86 1.80 -5.66
N SER A 89 10.87 2.30 -4.96
CA SER A 89 12.27 1.97 -5.25
C SER A 89 12.56 0.49 -5.02
N LEU A 90 12.03 -0.11 -3.95
CA LEU A 90 12.26 -1.51 -3.61
C LEU A 90 11.69 -2.47 -4.66
N PHE A 91 10.49 -2.20 -5.15
CA PHE A 91 9.80 -3.06 -6.13
C PHE A 91 10.05 -2.64 -7.59
N SER A 92 10.83 -1.59 -7.82
CA SER A 92 11.16 -1.11 -9.18
C SER A 92 11.92 -2.13 -10.03
N GLU A 93 12.66 -3.05 -9.39
CA GLU A 93 13.38 -4.13 -10.08
C GLU A 93 12.44 -5.24 -10.58
N CYS A 94 11.25 -5.39 -9.97
CA CYS A 94 10.22 -6.34 -10.40
C CYS A 94 9.48 -5.83 -11.64
N GLY A 95 9.20 -4.52 -11.69
CA GLY A 95 8.64 -3.90 -12.89
C GLY A 95 8.25 -2.44 -12.69
N LEU A 96 7.59 -1.89 -13.71
CA LEU A 96 7.10 -0.52 -13.67
C LEU A 96 5.90 -0.43 -12.73
N ILE A 97 5.99 0.44 -11.73
CA ILE A 97 4.93 0.65 -10.73
C ILE A 97 4.06 1.82 -11.18
N ASN A 98 2.76 1.57 -11.28
CA ASN A 98 1.76 2.60 -11.60
C ASN A 98 1.32 3.34 -10.33
N ARG A 99 1.14 2.62 -9.22
CA ARG A 99 0.60 3.19 -7.98
C ARG A 99 1.06 2.42 -6.74
N VAL A 100 1.37 3.15 -5.67
CA VAL A 100 1.61 2.58 -4.33
C VAL A 100 0.55 3.14 -3.38
N THR A 101 -0.10 2.26 -2.61
CA THR A 101 -1.13 2.65 -1.64
C THR A 101 -0.80 2.02 -0.29
N ILE A 102 -0.37 2.84 0.68
CA ILE A 102 -0.15 2.38 2.06
C ILE A 102 -1.47 2.54 2.83
N LEU A 103 -1.94 1.46 3.45
CA LEU A 103 -3.14 1.51 4.27
C LEU A 103 -2.82 2.12 5.62
N VAL A 104 -3.59 3.13 6.00
CA VAL A 104 -3.50 3.81 7.29
C VAL A 104 -4.79 3.60 8.07
N ASN A 105 -4.67 3.54 9.40
CA ASN A 105 -5.81 3.49 10.29
C ASN A 105 -6.45 4.88 10.32
N LYS A 106 -7.71 4.98 9.88
CA LYS A 106 -8.45 6.26 9.81
C LYS A 106 -8.66 6.93 11.16
N ASN A 107 -8.62 6.18 12.26
CA ASN A 107 -8.82 6.73 13.61
C ASN A 107 -7.54 7.32 14.20
N THR A 108 -6.38 6.70 13.94
CA THR A 108 -5.09 7.14 14.50
C THR A 108 -4.22 7.89 13.49
N GLY A 109 -4.52 7.78 12.19
CA GLY A 109 -3.68 8.27 11.10
C GLY A 109 -2.39 7.46 10.90
N HIS A 110 -2.14 6.43 11.70
CA HIS A 110 -0.92 5.62 11.62
C HIS A 110 -1.08 4.53 10.57
N SER A 111 -0.02 4.20 9.85
CA SER A 111 0.00 3.05 8.92
C SER A 111 -0.47 1.78 9.63
N LYS A 112 -1.16 0.88 8.93
CA LYS A 112 -1.59 -0.43 9.47
C LYS A 112 -0.53 -1.52 9.28
N GLY A 113 0.59 -1.17 8.66
CA GLY A 113 1.65 -2.11 8.27
C GLY A 113 1.32 -2.91 7.00
N TYR A 114 0.44 -2.39 6.16
CA TYR A 114 0.04 -2.99 4.89
C TYR A 114 0.14 -1.98 3.76
N ALA A 115 0.53 -2.46 2.58
CA ALA A 115 0.55 -1.68 1.35
C ALA A 115 0.07 -2.52 0.17
N TYR A 116 -0.46 -1.84 -0.85
CA TYR A 116 -0.69 -2.41 -2.17
C TYR A 116 0.17 -1.70 -3.19
N ILE A 117 0.71 -2.48 -4.12
CA ILE A 117 1.53 -1.99 -5.22
C ILE A 117 0.88 -2.45 -6.51
N GLU A 118 0.46 -1.49 -7.32
CA GLU A 118 -0.08 -1.70 -8.66
C GLU A 118 1.07 -1.57 -9.67
N PHE A 119 1.32 -2.64 -10.41
CA PHE A 119 2.24 -2.66 -11.53
C PHE A 119 1.56 -2.22 -12.83
N ALA A 120 2.36 -1.75 -13.78
CA ALA A 120 1.91 -1.40 -15.11
C ALA A 120 1.49 -2.64 -15.92
N ASP A 121 2.05 -3.80 -15.62
CA ASP A 121 1.80 -5.06 -16.32
C ASP A 121 1.50 -6.20 -15.32
N ALA A 122 0.69 -7.17 -15.72
CA ALA A 122 0.31 -8.33 -14.88
C ALA A 122 1.42 -9.40 -14.81
N SER A 123 2.42 -9.30 -15.68
CA SER A 123 3.55 -10.23 -15.78
C SER A 123 4.82 -9.79 -15.04
N SER A 124 4.80 -8.59 -14.43
CA SER A 124 5.92 -8.01 -13.67
C SER A 124 6.02 -8.56 -12.25
#